data_AF-A0A9D4CJN2-F1
#
_entry.id   AF-A0A9D4CJN2-F1
#
_cell.length_a   1.000
_cell.length_b   1.000
_cell.length_c   1.000
_cell.angle_alpha   90.00
_cell.angle_beta   90.00
_cell.angle_gamma   90.00
#
_symmetry.space_group_name_H-M   'P 1'
#
loop_
_entity.id
_entity.type
_entity.pdbx_description
1 polymer ?
#
loop_
_entity_poly.entity_id
_entity_poly.type
_entity_poly.pdbx_seq_one_letter_code
_entity_poly.pdbx_strand_id
1 'polypeptide(L)'
;MNISLALNTHFKDGHPVVARVPIAKRTVVPPNSVVRLKCDMSVQMKDYFVEPKTDMKLVVPRVVRHGGDCPVVSFINPTENYRVLKKGSII
;
A
#
# COMPACT_ATOMS: atom_id res chain seq x y z
N MET A 1 3.79 -16.00 -8.84
CA MET A 1 4.59 -15.30 -7.81
C MET A 1 4.14 -13.85 -7.84
N ASN A 2 3.31 -13.42 -6.90
CA ASN A 2 2.45 -12.24 -7.12
C ASN A 2 2.90 -11.11 -6.19
N ILE A 3 3.46 -10.05 -6.77
CA ILE A 3 4.14 -8.93 -6.10
C ILE A 3 3.32 -7.67 -6.31
N SER A 4 2.99 -6.95 -5.23
CA SER A 4 2.51 -5.57 -5.29
C SER A 4 3.71 -4.64 -5.16
N LEU A 5 3.79 -3.61 -6.01
CA LEU A 5 4.99 -2.83 -6.20
C LEU A 5 4.83 -1.44 -5.56
N ALA A 6 5.73 -1.09 -4.64
CA ALA A 6 6.15 0.31 -4.55
C ALA A 6 7.18 0.53 -5.67
N LEU A 7 6.81 1.27 -6.72
CA LEU A 7 7.66 1.52 -7.88
C LEU A 7 8.51 2.76 -7.62
N ASN A 8 9.84 2.56 -7.66
CA ASN A 8 10.83 3.64 -7.54
C ASN A 8 10.87 4.46 -8.83
N THR A 9 11.01 5.78 -8.72
CA THR A 9 11.38 6.65 -9.85
C THR A 9 12.87 6.54 -10.22
N HIS A 10 13.67 5.86 -9.38
CA HIS A 10 15.08 5.56 -9.63
C HIS A 10 15.29 4.08 -9.97
N PHE A 11 15.72 3.82 -11.19
CA PHE A 11 16.13 2.50 -11.66
C PHE A 11 17.43 2.08 -10.97
N LYS A 12 17.46 0.87 -10.44
CA LYS A 12 18.72 0.20 -10.08
C LYS A 12 19.00 -0.81 -11.19
N ASP A 13 20.13 -0.66 -11.88
CA ASP A 13 20.55 -1.55 -12.97
C ASP A 13 19.49 -1.68 -14.09
N GLY A 14 18.74 -0.60 -14.37
CA GLY A 14 17.68 -0.59 -15.40
C GLY A 14 16.35 -1.22 -14.98
N HIS A 15 16.23 -1.69 -13.73
CA HIS A 15 14.99 -2.25 -13.20
C HIS A 15 14.34 -1.35 -12.14
N PRO A 16 13.00 -1.23 -12.12
CA PRO A 16 12.32 -0.54 -11.03
C PRO A 16 12.59 -1.28 -9.72
N VAL A 17 13.03 -0.54 -8.69
CA VAL A 17 13.09 -1.10 -7.33
C VAL A 17 11.67 -1.24 -6.81
N VAL A 18 11.41 -2.38 -6.19
CA VAL A 18 10.10 -2.81 -5.72
C VAL A 18 10.17 -3.10 -4.24
N ALA A 19 9.41 -2.37 -3.42
CA ALA A 19 9.22 -2.72 -2.01
C ALA A 19 7.84 -3.32 -1.76
N ARG A 20 7.79 -4.31 -0.87
CA ARG A 20 6.54 -4.82 -0.31
C ARG A 20 6.08 -3.88 0.79
N VAL A 21 4.78 -3.59 0.80
CA VAL A 21 4.15 -2.72 1.80
C VAL A 21 3.13 -3.53 2.61
N PRO A 22 3.55 -4.28 3.64
CA PRO A 22 2.60 -5.03 4.46
C PRO A 22 1.85 -4.13 5.46
N ILE A 23 0.61 -4.50 5.75
CA ILE A 23 -0.22 -3.85 6.77
C ILE A 23 0.39 -4.06 8.16
N ALA A 24 0.75 -2.98 8.86
CA ALA A 24 1.38 -3.06 10.19
C ALA A 24 0.44 -3.56 11.29
N LYS A 25 -0.86 -3.25 11.18
CA LYS A 25 -1.89 -3.60 12.18
C LYS A 25 -3.20 -4.04 11.52
N ARG A 26 -3.81 -5.09 12.07
CA ARG A 26 -5.16 -5.53 11.66
C ARG A 26 -6.14 -4.35 11.81
N THR A 27 -6.87 -4.07 10.74
CA THR A 27 -7.77 -2.91 10.67
C THR A 27 -9.08 -3.31 9.99
N VAL A 28 -10.19 -2.80 10.51
CA VAL A 28 -11.49 -2.85 9.87
C VAL A 28 -11.73 -1.53 9.12
N VAL A 29 -12.09 -1.62 7.85
CA VAL A 29 -12.51 -0.48 7.02
C VAL A 29 -14.03 -0.53 6.91
N PRO A 30 -14.77 0.41 7.53
CA PRO A 30 -16.23 0.46 7.45
C PRO A 30 -16.74 0.67 6.03
N PRO A 31 -18.02 0.38 5.75
CA PRO A 31 -18.68 0.76 4.50
C PRO A 31 -18.55 2.25 4.19
N ASN A 32 -18.50 2.60 2.90
CA ASN A 32 -18.51 3.99 2.39
C ASN A 32 -17.58 4.95 3.14
N SER A 33 -16.37 4.49 3.49
CA SER A 33 -15.46 5.22 4.37
C SER A 33 -14.02 5.21 3.86
N VAL A 34 -13.19 6.05 4.48
CA VAL A 34 -11.75 6.12 4.22
C VAL A 34 -10.98 5.90 5.51
N VAL A 35 -9.98 5.01 5.48
CA VAL A 35 -9.07 4.78 6.61
C VAL A 35 -7.63 4.99 6.14
N ARG A 36 -6.83 5.69 6.95
CA ARG A 36 -5.39 5.88 6.72
C ARG A 36 -4.61 4.96 7.64
N LEU A 37 -3.73 4.14 7.06
CA LEU A 37 -2.94 3.16 7.81
C LEU A 37 -1.46 3.35 7.60
N LYS A 38 -0.73 3.38 8.72
CA LYS A 38 0.70 3.13 8.72
C LYS A 38 0.94 1.69 8.29
N CYS A 39 1.82 1.53 7.32
CA CYS A 39 2.27 0.26 6.80
C CYS A 39 3.77 0.16 7.03
N ASP A 40 4.30 -1.06 6.95
CA ASP A 40 5.74 -1.26 6.94
C ASP A 40 6.24 -1.25 5.48
N MET A 41 7.54 -1.12 5.29
CA MET A 41 8.16 -1.19 3.97
C MET A 41 9.35 -2.13 4.04
N SER A 42 9.43 -3.10 3.13
CA SER A 42 10.49 -4.12 3.16
C SER A 42 11.89 -3.54 2.89
N VAL A 43 11.96 -2.42 2.16
CA VAL A 43 13.19 -1.71 1.80
C VAL A 43 12.88 -0.21 1.81
N GLN A 44 13.75 0.62 2.37
CA GLN A 44 13.59 2.07 2.30
C GLN A 44 13.73 2.55 0.85
N MET A 45 12.83 3.45 0.44
CA MET A 45 12.79 4.02 -0.91
C MET A 45 12.85 5.54 -0.81
N LYS A 46 13.51 6.18 -1.77
CA LYS A 46 13.69 7.64 -1.79
C LYS A 46 12.43 8.38 -2.21
N ASP A 47 11.84 8.04 -3.35
CA ASP A 47 10.53 8.53 -3.77
C ASP A 47 9.78 7.32 -4.34
N TYR A 48 8.53 7.15 -3.94
CA TYR A 48 7.76 5.97 -4.30
C TYR A 48 6.28 6.28 -4.39
N PHE A 49 5.53 5.47 -5.12
CA PHE A 49 4.07 5.41 -5.01
C PHE A 49 3.66 3.99 -4.66
N VAL A 50 2.52 3.85 -3.98
CA VAL A 50 1.97 2.55 -3.61
C VAL A 50 0.87 2.21 -4.61
N GLU A 51 0.95 1.02 -5.21
CA GLU A 51 -0.13 0.44 -5.99
C GLU A 51 -0.69 -0.80 -5.28
N PRO A 52 -2.02 -0.92 -5.18
CA PRO A 52 -2.64 -2.11 -4.63
C PRO A 52 -2.47 -3.29 -5.58
N LYS A 53 -2.53 -4.49 -5.02
CA LYS A 53 -2.67 -5.73 -5.77
C LYS A 53 -4.00 -5.74 -6.53
N THR A 54 -3.99 -6.30 -7.73
CA THR A 54 -5.20 -6.67 -8.45
C THR A 54 -6.06 -7.58 -7.54
N ASP A 55 -7.38 -7.33 -7.55
CA ASP A 55 -8.43 -8.02 -6.77
C ASP A 55 -8.80 -7.48 -5.37
N MET A 56 -8.25 -6.34 -4.94
CA MET A 56 -8.76 -5.69 -3.73
C MET A 56 -10.12 -5.00 -3.99
N LYS A 57 -11.12 -5.31 -3.16
CA LYS A 57 -12.42 -4.60 -3.12
C LYS A 57 -12.34 -3.22 -2.45
N LEU A 58 -11.13 -2.76 -2.16
CA LEU A 58 -10.82 -1.45 -1.60
C LEU A 58 -10.06 -0.67 -2.65
N VAL A 59 -10.36 0.61 -2.77
CA VAL A 59 -9.60 1.52 -3.64
C VAL A 59 -8.44 2.09 -2.85
N VAL A 60 -7.24 2.05 -3.43
CA VAL A 60 -6.04 2.67 -2.88
C VAL A 60 -5.58 3.73 -3.88
N PRO A 61 -5.73 5.03 -3.58
CA PRO A 61 -5.27 6.10 -4.46
C PRO A 61 -3.75 6.02 -4.65
N ARG A 62 -3.31 6.18 -5.90
CA ARG A 62 -1.88 6.30 -6.22
C ARG A 62 -1.40 7.68 -5.78
N VAL A 63 -0.50 7.70 -4.80
CA VAL A 63 0.07 8.93 -4.23
C VAL A 63 1.59 8.83 -4.25
N VAL A 64 2.25 9.88 -4.75
CA VAL A 64 3.72 10.01 -4.66
C VAL A 64 4.08 10.36 -3.22
N ARG A 65 5.02 9.62 -2.66
CA ARG A 65 5.53 9.76 -1.30
C ARG A 65 7.02 10.03 -1.35
N HIS A 66 7.45 10.97 -0.52
CA HIS A 66 8.86 11.15 -0.20
C HIS A 66 9.32 10.06 0.78
N GLY A 67 10.59 9.69 0.65
CA GLY A 67 11.27 8.68 1.44
C GLY A 67 11.65 9.16 2.82
N GLY A 68 12.10 8.23 3.66
CA GLY A 68 12.53 8.51 5.03
C GLY A 68 11.44 8.26 6.09
N ASP A 69 10.17 8.20 5.71
CA ASP A 69 9.04 7.97 6.62
C ASP A 69 8.36 6.60 6.44
N CYS A 70 7.65 6.15 7.48
CA CYS A 70 6.76 4.98 7.40
C CYS A 70 5.62 5.23 6.40
N PRO A 71 5.38 4.35 5.41
CA PRO A 71 4.34 4.56 4.41
C PRO A 71 2.96 4.64 5.05
N VAL A 72 2.24 5.73 4.79
CA VAL A 72 0.81 5.85 5.14
C VAL A 72 -0.02 5.64 3.88
N VAL A 73 -0.88 4.63 3.90
CA VAL A 73 -1.73 4.24 2.77
C VAL A 73 -3.19 4.56 3.10
N SER A 74 -3.89 5.19 2.17
CA SER A 74 -5.32 5.47 2.27
C SER A 74 -6.11 4.33 1.63
N PHE A 75 -6.98 3.68 2.41
CA PHE A 75 -7.92 2.66 1.95
C PHE A 75 -9.31 3.26 1.90
N ILE A 76 -9.90 3.22 0.73
CA ILE A 76 -11.28 3.67 0.49
C ILE A 76 -12.13 2.41 0.30
N ASN A 77 -13.20 2.28 1.08
CA ASN A 77 -14.18 1.23 0.92
C ASN A 77 -15.44 1.79 0.25
N PRO A 78 -15.59 1.63 -1.07
CA PRO A 78 -16.78 2.09 -1.78
C PRO A 78 -17.95 1.09 -1.70
N THR A 79 -17.86 0.07 -0.84
CA THR A 79 -18.87 -0.99 -0.75
C THR A 79 -19.71 -0.84 0.52
N GLU A 80 -20.91 -1.43 0.51
CA GLU A 80 -21.81 -1.49 1.67
C GLU A 80 -21.36 -2.47 2.78
N ASN A 81 -20.24 -3.16 2.58
CA ASN A 81 -19.77 -4.20 3.49
C ASN A 81 -18.49 -3.77 4.20
N TYR A 82 -18.36 -4.17 5.46
CA TYR A 82 -17.09 -4.06 6.18
C TYR A 82 -15.99 -4.85 5.48
N ARG A 83 -14.77 -4.30 5.49
CA ARG A 83 -13.57 -4.97 4.98
C ARG A 83 -12.54 -5.10 6.07
N VAL A 84 -11.86 -6.24 6.11
CA VAL A 84 -10.82 -6.52 7.11
C VAL A 84 -9.47 -6.61 6.42
N LEU A 85 -8.58 -5.69 6.77
CA LEU A 85 -7.17 -5.73 6.43
C LEU A 85 -6.44 -6.52 7.52
N LYS A 86 -5.80 -7.62 7.14
CA LYS A 86 -5.08 -8.49 8.08
C LYS A 86 -3.68 -7.93 8.30
N LYS A 87 -3.15 -8.03 9.53
CA LYS A 87 -1.74 -7.71 9.78
C LYS A 87 -0.85 -8.58 8.89
N GLY A 88 0.17 -8.00 8.27
CA GLY A 88 1.10 -8.69 7.39
C GLY A 88 0.58 -8.97 5.98
N SER A 89 -0.69 -8.70 5.67
CA SER A 89 -1.16 -8.81 4.28
C SER A 89 -0.47 -7.76 3.42
N ILE A 90 -0.02 -8.17 2.23
CA ILE A 90 0.54 -7.27 1.24
C ILE A 90 -0.62 -6.59 0.52
N ILE A 91 -0.55 -5.26 0.47
CA ILE A 91 -1.53 -4.38 -0.16
C ILE A 91 -1.47 -4.51 -1.66
#